data_AF-A0A960YC15-F1
#
_entry.id   AF-A0A960YC15-F1
#
_cell.length_a   1.000
_cell.length_b   1.000
_cell.length_c   1.000
_cell.angle_alpha   90.00
_cell.angle_beta   90.00
_cell.angle_gamma   90.00
#
_symmetry.space_group_name_H-M   'P 1'
#
loop_
_entity.id
_entity.type
_entity.pdbx_description
1 polymer ?
#
loop_
_entity_poly.entity_id
_entity_poly.type
_entity_poly.pdbx_seq_one_letter_code
_entity_poly.pdbx_strand_id
1 'polypeptide(L)' 'QTHDGRVLGAVENLFATGANDVLVIGQGEDEILIPYTDDAIASIDLDAKLIVLADVEGLVE' A
#
# COMPACT_ATOMS: atom_id res chain seq x y z
N GLN A 1 5.37 -1.73 -3.50
CA GLN A 1 6.50 -2.60 -3.08
C GLN A 1 6.95 -2.21 -1.69
N THR A 2 7.62 -3.10 -0.95
CA THR A 2 8.24 -2.78 0.35
C THR A 2 9.57 -2.05 0.16
N HIS A 3 10.15 -1.54 1.25
CA HIS A 3 11.46 -0.88 1.25
C HIS A 3 12.60 -1.81 0.76
N ASP A 4 12.49 -3.13 1.00
CA ASP A 4 13.43 -4.17 0.54
C ASP A 4 13.23 -4.56 -0.94
N GLY A 5 12.24 -3.96 -1.61
CA GLY A 5 11.95 -4.23 -3.03
C GLY A 5 11.02 -5.42 -3.28
N ARG A 6 10.39 -6.00 -2.24
CA ARG A 6 9.34 -7.02 -2.41
C ARG A 6 8.11 -6.39 -3.06
N VAL A 7 7.72 -6.89 -4.22
CA VAL A 7 6.48 -6.47 -4.89
C VAL A 7 5.31 -7.18 -4.21
N LEU A 8 4.32 -6.39 -3.77
CA LEU A 8 3.12 -6.89 -3.07
C LEU A 8 1.95 -7.13 -4.04
N GLY A 9 1.95 -6.44 -5.17
CA GLY A 9 0.88 -6.50 -6.16
C GLY A 9 0.61 -5.12 -6.77
N ALA A 10 -0.47 -5.03 -7.54
CA ALA A 10 -1.00 -3.78 -8.07
C ALA A 10 -2.09 -3.23 -7.15
N VAL A 11 -2.24 -1.91 -7.12
CA VAL A 11 -3.36 -1.26 -6.45
C VAL A 11 -4.62 -1.51 -7.27
N GLU A 12 -5.57 -2.23 -6.69
CA GLU A 12 -6.84 -2.58 -7.32
C GLU A 12 -7.93 -1.56 -6.98
N ASN A 13 -7.90 -1.02 -5.77
CA ASN A 13 -8.91 -0.06 -5.32
C ASN A 13 -8.36 0.92 -4.28
N LEU A 14 -9.06 2.04 -4.10
CA LEU A 14 -8.83 3.03 -3.05
C LEU A 14 -10.19 3.46 -2.52
N PHE A 15 -10.41 3.34 -1.21
CA PHE A 15 -11.67 3.79 -0.61
C PHE A 15 -11.48 4.49 0.73
N ALA A 16 -12.34 5.47 0.99
CA ALA A 16 -12.34 6.24 2.23
C ALA A 16 -13.05 5.46 3.36
N THR A 17 -12.40 5.32 4.52
CA THR A 17 -12.99 4.68 5.71
C THR A 17 -13.60 5.67 6.71
N GLY A 18 -13.58 6.98 6.37
CA GLY A 18 -14.03 8.07 7.24
C GLY A 18 -12.93 8.64 8.16
N ALA A 19 -11.84 7.91 8.38
CA ALA A 19 -10.64 8.39 9.07
C ALA A 19 -9.46 8.58 8.11
N ASN A 20 -9.15 7.54 7.32
CA ASN A 20 -8.11 7.58 6.28
C ASN A 20 -8.61 6.87 5.02
N ASP A 21 -8.00 7.20 3.88
CA ASP A 21 -8.15 6.39 2.67
C ASP A 21 -7.37 5.08 2.82
N VAL A 22 -7.88 3.99 2.25
CA VAL A 22 -7.27 2.66 2.29
C VAL A 22 -7.04 2.17 0.88
N LEU A 23 -5.78 1.86 0.58
CA LEU A 23 -5.36 1.18 -0.64
C LEU A 23 -5.61 -0.31 -0.53
N VAL A 24 -6.13 -0.88 -1.60
CA VAL A 24 -6.34 -2.31 -1.76
C VAL A 24 -5.33 -2.83 -2.76
N ILE A 25 -4.51 -3.78 -2.35
CA ILE A 25 -3.52 -4.45 -3.20
C ILE A 25 -3.94 -5.89 -3.40
N GLY A 26 -4.04 -6.34 -4.66
CA GLY A 26 -4.51 -7.69 -4.98
C GLY A 26 -6.03 -7.84 -4.92
N GLN A 27 -6.50 -9.09 -5.08
CA GLN A 27 -7.93 -9.40 -5.17
C GLN A 27 -8.26 -10.66 -4.37
N GLY A 28 -9.42 -10.68 -3.70
CA GLY A 28 -9.97 -11.90 -3.12
C GLY A 28 -9.36 -12.25 -1.76
N GLU A 29 -8.84 -13.47 -1.62
CA GLU A 29 -8.28 -13.97 -0.35
C GLU A 29 -6.86 -13.47 -0.04
N ASP A 30 -6.14 -12.98 -1.05
CA ASP A 30 -4.79 -12.39 -0.95
C ASP A 30 -4.82 -10.85 -0.92
N GLU A 31 -5.96 -10.27 -0.57
CA GLU A 31 -6.17 -8.83 -0.58
C GLU A 31 -5.48 -8.16 0.62
N ILE A 32 -4.60 -7.18 0.35
CA ILE A 32 -3.85 -6.45 1.37
C ILE A 32 -4.41 -5.03 1.46
N LEU A 33 -4.79 -4.63 2.66
CA LEU A 33 -5.31 -3.30 2.96
C LEU A 33 -4.22 -2.44 3.58
N ILE A 34 -3.82 -1.38 2.88
CA ILE A 34 -2.79 -0.45 3.33
C ILE A 34 -3.41 0.92 3.59
N PRO A 35 -3.34 1.48 4.81
CA PRO A 35 -3.78 2.84 5.07
C PRO A 35 -2.92 3.83 4.27
N TYR A 36 -3.57 4.77 3.61
CA TYR A 36 -2.90 5.85 2.88
C TYR A 36 -2.53 6.97 3.84
N THR A 37 -1.44 6.77 4.58
CA THR A 37 -0.91 7.72 5.57
C THR A 37 0.59 7.91 5.39
N ASP A 38 1.14 9.03 5.87
CA ASP A 38 2.59 9.31 5.82
C ASP A 38 3.45 8.27 6.54
N ASP A 39 2.87 7.56 7.52
CA ASP A 39 3.57 6.51 8.27
C ASP A 39 3.66 5.21 7.47
N ALA A 40 2.65 4.88 6.66
CA ALA A 40 2.62 3.65 5.88
C ALA A 40 3.20 3.79 4.47
N ILE A 41 3.18 5.00 3.90
CA ILE A 41 3.64 5.28 2.54
C ILE A 41 4.96 6.06 2.58
N ALA A 42 6.06 5.41 2.22
CA ALA A 42 7.37 6.04 2.17
C ALA A 42 7.55 6.92 0.92
N SER A 43 7.02 6.50 -0.23
CA SER A 43 7.14 7.25 -1.47
C SER A 43 6.08 6.87 -2.51
N ILE A 44 5.73 7.82 -3.37
CA ILE A 44 4.81 7.64 -4.49
C ILE A 44 5.44 8.26 -5.74
N ASP A 45 5.57 7.45 -6.78
CA ASP A 45 5.99 7.88 -8.11
C ASP A 45 4.85 7.58 -9.09
N LEU A 46 4.15 8.62 -9.53
CA LEU A 46 3.00 8.49 -10.43
C LEU A 46 3.43 8.23 -11.88
N ASP A 47 4.60 8.71 -12.30
CA ASP A 47 5.16 8.46 -13.63
C ASP A 47 5.55 6.98 -13.77
N ALA A 48 6.20 6.43 -12.75
CA ALA A 48 6.56 5.02 -12.68
C ALA A 48 5.40 4.10 -12.23
N LYS A 49 4.28 4.68 -11.77
CA LYS A 49 3.15 3.98 -11.13
C LYS A 49 3.60 3.08 -9.98
N LEU A 50 4.49 3.60 -9.16
CA LEU A 50 5.12 2.87 -8.06
C LEU A 50 4.79 3.51 -6.72
N ILE A 51 4.35 2.68 -5.78
CA ILE A 51 4.19 3.05 -4.38
C ILE A 51 5.19 2.22 -3.56
N VAL A 52 5.98 2.89 -2.72
CA VAL A 52 6.92 2.26 -1.80
C VAL A 52 6.35 2.40 -0.39
N LEU A 53 6.14 1.28 0.27
CA LEU A 53 5.66 1.24 1.65
C LEU A 53 6.82 1.50 2.62
N ALA A 54 6.50 2.20 3.70
CA ALA A 54 7.41 2.40 4.82
C ALA A 54 7.63 1.09 5.58
N ASP A 55 8.76 1.01 6.27
CA ASP A 55 9.06 -0.12 7.14
C ASP A 55 8.35 0.07 8.49
N VAL A 56 7.07 -0.30 8.51
CA VAL A 56 6.26 -0.30 9.72
C VAL A 56 6.07 -1.75 10.15
N GLU A 57 6.52 -2.08 11.37
CA GLU A 57 6.33 -3.42 11.93
C GLU A 57 4.85 -3.81 11.89
N GLY A 58 4.56 -4.98 11.31
CA GLY A 58 3.20 -5.53 11.21
C GLY A 58 2.33 -5.00 10.06
N LEU A 59 2.85 -4.12 9.20
CA LEU A 59 2.09 -3.62 8.04
C LEU A 59 2.05 -4.62 6.88
N VAL A 60 3.11 -5.41 6.72
CA VAL A 60 3.23 -6.41 5.64
C VAL A 60 4.07 -7.59 6.14
N GLU A 61 3.43 -8.72 6.46
CA GLU A 61 4.09 -10.00 6.76
C GLU A 61 3.92 -10.97 5.57
#